data_AF-A0A0N4UQ27-F1
#
_entry.id   AF-A0A0N4UQ27-F1
#
_cell.length_a   1.000
_cell.length_b   1.000
_cell.length_c   1.000
_cell.angle_alpha   90.00
_cell.angle_beta   90.00
_cell.angle_gamma   90.00
#
_symmetry.space_group_name_H-M   'P 1'
#
loop_
_entity.id
_entity.type
_entity.pdbx_description
1 polymer ?
#
loop_
_entity_poly.entity_id
_entity_poly.type
_entity_poly.pdbx_seq_one_letter_code
_entity_poly.pdbx_strand_id
1 'polypeptide(L)'
;MQNELYELKNIEIIWAVKHSSISATFFDECAAEFFKPMLISGFAPETETSTTTTSKRYNITIDKDGFQTSEATRGCALGPDWAQDFNISGRLKERSVIIIYNVELESILSDDQVDQSYLLADNYLSNGQWPLFIKLSDNQVIGCDLLIQATGVLPNSNFWKQECDQLHLASDGGILVDDHMRTSIEYVYACGDVCAAGWNWSKHWLQMRLWTQAYQMGTYCGRSMVLSDVPLDFCFELFTHVTNFFGFKVIFLGRFNGDGVEKPWHLLLRINANKQYIKLIVKDGRIQGAILVGETNLEETIENLILNQIDISSVEEGLLDPEIDIDDYFD
;
A
#
# COMPACT_ATOMS: atom_id res chain seq x y z
N MET A 1 -1.38 4.81 5.78
CA MET A 1 -0.51 5.33 6.85
C MET A 1 0.41 6.46 6.41
N GLN A 2 1.12 6.32 5.29
CA GLN A 2 2.08 7.37 4.90
C GLN A 2 1.41 8.68 4.45
N ASN A 3 0.17 8.64 3.95
CA ASN A 3 -0.64 9.85 3.75
C ASN A 3 -1.01 10.53 5.07
N GLU A 4 -1.31 9.75 6.10
CA GLU A 4 -1.69 10.26 7.40
C GLU A 4 -0.48 10.95 8.04
N LEU A 5 0.73 10.39 7.87
CA LEU A 5 1.99 11.07 8.18
C LEU A 5 2.15 12.39 7.44
N TYR A 6 1.65 12.54 6.21
CA TYR A 6 1.68 13.80 5.45
C TYR A 6 0.75 14.87 6.05
N GLU A 7 -0.39 14.47 6.62
CA GLU A 7 -1.39 15.36 7.21
C GLU A 7 -1.05 15.83 8.63
N LEU A 8 -0.24 15.09 9.38
CA LEU A 8 0.19 15.47 10.73
C LEU A 8 1.03 16.76 10.70
N LYS A 9 0.66 17.70 11.59
CA LYS A 9 1.30 19.02 11.73
C LYS A 9 1.93 19.15 13.09
N ASN A 10 2.99 19.97 13.22
CA ASN A 10 3.51 20.40 14.51
C ASN A 10 3.95 19.25 15.45
N ILE A 11 4.46 18.17 14.87
CA ILE A 11 5.00 17.01 15.57
C ILE A 11 6.40 16.70 15.07
N GLU A 12 7.17 16.02 15.91
CA GLU A 12 8.39 15.33 15.50
C GLU A 12 8.03 13.90 15.05
N ILE A 13 8.48 13.54 13.86
CA ILE A 13 8.28 12.22 13.27
C ILE A 13 9.66 11.58 13.13
N ILE A 14 9.85 10.46 13.82
CA ILE A 14 11.00 9.59 13.57
C ILE A 14 10.51 8.44 12.71
N TRP A 15 10.98 8.39 11.47
CA TRP A 15 10.65 7.35 10.52
C TRP A 15 11.82 6.37 10.38
N ALA A 16 11.72 5.25 11.09
CA ALA A 16 12.63 4.12 10.96
C ALA A 16 12.23 3.23 9.76
N VAL A 17 13.17 2.94 8.87
CA VAL A 17 12.93 2.21 7.62
C VAL A 17 13.92 1.06 7.50
N LYS A 18 13.41 -0.14 7.21
CA LYS A 18 14.20 -1.37 7.02
C LYS A 18 15.17 -1.32 5.83
N HIS A 19 14.87 -0.48 4.85
CA HIS A 19 15.58 -0.42 3.57
C HIS A 19 16.39 0.86 3.40
N SER A 20 17.15 0.95 2.30
CA SER A 20 17.92 2.13 1.89
C SER A 20 17.05 3.31 1.45
N SER A 21 15.76 3.07 1.17
CA SER A 21 14.80 4.08 0.73
C SER A 21 13.49 4.00 1.52
N ILE A 22 12.79 5.13 1.66
CA ILE A 22 11.60 5.31 2.52
C ILE A 22 10.42 4.38 2.18
N SER A 23 10.45 3.74 1.02
CA SER A 23 9.28 3.05 0.49
C SER A 23 9.60 1.87 -0.42
N ALA A 24 10.73 1.20 -0.18
CA ALA A 24 11.22 0.08 -0.99
C ALA A 24 10.22 -1.05 -1.29
N THR A 25 9.17 -1.21 -0.48
CA THR A 25 8.09 -2.20 -0.73
C THR A 25 7.26 -1.86 -1.97
N PHE A 26 7.03 -0.56 -2.24
CA PHE A 26 6.20 -0.08 -3.35
C PHE A 26 7.00 0.72 -4.40
N PHE A 27 7.98 1.47 -3.95
CA PHE A 27 8.74 2.42 -4.74
C PHE A 27 10.22 2.05 -4.72
N ASP A 28 10.87 2.07 -5.87
CA ASP A 28 12.32 2.00 -5.93
C ASP A 28 12.99 3.29 -5.40
N GLU A 29 14.32 3.31 -5.41
CA GLU A 29 15.10 4.46 -4.94
C GLU A 29 14.78 5.74 -5.72
N CYS A 30 14.48 5.65 -7.02
CA CYS A 30 14.14 6.81 -7.86
C CYS A 30 12.78 7.41 -7.46
N ALA A 31 11.77 6.58 -7.27
CA ALA A 31 10.46 7.03 -6.81
C ALA A 31 10.54 7.54 -5.35
N ALA A 32 11.36 6.94 -4.49
CA ALA A 32 11.57 7.44 -3.13
C ALA A 32 12.16 8.86 -3.10
N GLU A 33 13.15 9.16 -3.96
CA GLU A 33 13.71 10.52 -4.08
C GLU A 33 12.69 11.53 -4.66
N PHE A 34 11.78 11.09 -5.54
CA PHE A 34 10.69 11.94 -6.03
C PHE A 34 9.79 12.46 -4.89
N PHE A 35 9.51 11.62 -3.90
CA PHE A 35 8.58 11.94 -2.80
C PHE A 35 9.22 12.59 -1.56
N LYS A 36 10.54 12.49 -1.43
CA LYS A 36 11.30 12.94 -0.25
C LYS A 36 11.08 14.43 0.10
N PRO A 37 11.04 15.38 -0.85
CA PRO A 37 10.74 16.78 -0.54
C PRO A 37 9.37 16.95 0.14
N MET A 38 8.34 16.24 -0.34
CA MET A 38 6.97 16.33 0.18
C MET A 38 6.83 15.73 1.59
N LEU A 39 7.57 14.66 1.87
CA LEU A 39 7.65 14.07 3.21
C LEU A 39 8.17 15.09 4.24
N ILE A 40 9.24 15.80 3.87
CA ILE A 40 9.90 16.77 4.75
C ILE A 40 9.01 18.01 4.92
N SER A 41 8.42 18.53 3.84
CA SER A 41 7.58 19.73 3.90
C SER A 41 6.21 19.49 4.57
N GLY A 42 5.69 18.26 4.49
CA GLY A 42 4.32 17.94 4.91
C GLY A 42 3.25 18.57 4.01
N PHE A 43 1.98 18.39 4.38
CA PHE A 43 0.83 18.94 3.66
C PHE A 43 0.83 20.48 3.67
N ALA A 44 1.03 21.08 2.51
CA ALA A 44 0.77 22.49 2.27
C ALA A 44 -0.57 22.60 1.53
N PRO A 45 -1.62 23.22 2.12
CA PRO A 45 -2.82 23.50 1.34
C PRO A 45 -2.43 24.43 0.20
N GLU A 46 -2.56 23.97 -1.04
CA GLU A 46 -2.58 24.89 -2.17
C GLU A 46 -3.65 25.95 -1.88
N THR A 47 -3.37 27.20 -2.26
CA THR A 47 -4.32 28.32 -2.21
C THR A 47 -5.46 28.12 -3.23
N GLU A 48 -6.12 26.97 -3.18
CA GLU A 48 -7.39 26.75 -3.83
C GLU A 48 -8.46 26.71 -2.75
N THR A 49 -9.35 27.68 -2.85
CA THR A 49 -10.64 27.85 -2.18
C THR A 49 -11.04 26.70 -1.27
N SER A 50 -11.33 27.06 -0.01
CA SER A 50 -12.19 26.33 0.93
C SER A 50 -13.52 25.98 0.24
N THR A 51 -13.48 24.96 -0.59
CA THR A 51 -14.64 24.18 -0.91
C THR A 51 -14.80 23.32 0.32
N THR A 52 -15.90 23.54 1.04
CA THR A 52 -16.43 22.55 1.97
C THR A 52 -16.32 21.21 1.27
N THR A 53 -15.39 20.36 1.71
CA THR A 53 -15.17 19.04 1.15
C THR A 53 -16.42 18.24 1.44
N THR A 54 -17.42 18.33 0.56
CA THR A 54 -18.62 17.52 0.63
C THR A 54 -18.15 16.07 0.57
N SER A 55 -18.37 15.32 1.65
CA SER A 55 -18.10 13.89 1.68
C SER A 55 -18.75 13.27 0.45
N LYS A 56 -17.95 12.69 -0.46
CA LYS A 56 -18.45 12.07 -1.70
C LYS A 56 -19.21 10.76 -1.43
N ARG A 57 -19.27 10.30 -0.18
CA ARG A 57 -20.07 9.14 0.22
C ARG A 57 -21.51 9.57 0.53
N TYR A 58 -22.31 9.70 -0.51
CA TYR A 58 -23.77 9.67 -0.34
C TYR A 58 -24.23 8.21 -0.33
N ASN A 59 -24.74 7.73 0.80
CA ASN A 59 -25.65 6.60 0.77
C ASN A 59 -27.02 7.15 0.37
N ILE A 60 -27.35 7.07 -0.92
CA ILE A 60 -28.71 7.35 -1.39
C ILE A 60 -29.53 6.09 -1.14
N THR A 61 -30.17 6.00 0.02
CA THR A 61 -31.24 5.01 0.23
C THR A 61 -32.49 5.53 -0.46
N ILE A 62 -32.87 4.92 -1.58
CA ILE A 62 -34.20 5.12 -2.15
C ILE A 62 -35.14 4.23 -1.32
N ASP A 63 -35.74 4.80 -0.28
CA ASP A 63 -36.76 4.11 0.50
C ASP A 63 -37.92 3.73 -0.43
N LYS A 64 -38.15 2.42 -0.58
CA LYS A 64 -39.51 1.91 -0.70
C LYS A 64 -40.02 1.71 0.72
N ASP A 65 -40.92 2.60 1.12
CA ASP A 65 -41.79 2.52 2.30
C ASP A 65 -41.21 1.78 3.52
N GLY A 66 -40.59 2.55 4.42
CA GLY A 66 -40.59 2.23 5.84
C GLY A 66 -39.59 1.17 6.28
N PHE A 67 -38.32 1.56 6.41
CA PHE A 67 -37.45 0.97 7.42
C PHE A 67 -36.96 2.05 8.38
N GLN A 68 -37.30 1.88 9.66
CA GLN A 68 -36.82 2.73 10.73
C GLN A 68 -35.30 2.71 10.76
N THR A 69 -34.69 3.89 10.85
CA THR A 69 -33.25 4.08 11.00
C THR A 69 -32.74 3.29 12.21
N SER A 70 -32.26 2.07 11.97
CA SER A 70 -31.41 1.39 12.95
C SER A 70 -30.17 2.26 13.13
N GLU A 71 -29.77 2.48 14.38
CA GLU A 71 -28.55 3.18 14.79
C GLU A 71 -27.45 3.00 13.75
N ALA A 72 -26.89 4.12 13.27
CA ALA A 72 -25.85 4.13 12.26
C ALA A 72 -24.75 3.15 12.68
N THR A 73 -24.76 1.96 12.07
CA THR A 73 -23.74 0.96 12.26
C THR A 73 -22.45 1.59 11.77
N ARG A 74 -21.62 2.06 12.70
CA ARG A 74 -20.25 2.48 12.41
C ARG A 74 -19.60 1.31 11.71
N GLY A 75 -19.24 1.47 10.44
CA GLY A 75 -18.53 0.43 9.69
C GLY A 75 -17.26 0.01 10.43
N CYS A 76 -16.81 -1.22 10.19
CA CYS A 76 -15.62 -1.79 10.85
C CYS A 76 -14.30 -1.09 10.47
N ALA A 77 -14.32 -0.18 9.49
CA ALA A 77 -13.17 0.57 9.02
C ALA A 77 -13.48 2.07 9.03
N LEU A 78 -12.56 2.86 9.58
CA LEU A 78 -12.70 4.31 9.66
C LEU A 78 -12.62 5.00 8.28
N GLY A 79 -12.04 4.32 7.27
CA GLY A 79 -11.82 4.87 5.94
C GLY A 79 -10.68 5.90 5.89
N PRO A 80 -10.35 6.43 4.70
CA PRO A 80 -9.26 7.39 4.54
C PRO A 80 -9.56 8.75 5.21
N ASP A 81 -10.83 9.17 5.23
CA ASP A 81 -11.24 10.50 5.70
C ASP A 81 -11.52 10.57 7.21
N TRP A 82 -11.07 9.59 7.99
CA TRP A 82 -11.45 9.46 9.40
C TRP A 82 -11.02 10.64 10.27
N ALA A 83 -9.91 11.28 9.90
CA ALA A 83 -9.33 12.41 10.62
C ALA A 83 -9.84 13.76 10.10
N GLN A 84 -10.69 13.78 9.06
CA GLN A 84 -11.10 15.01 8.37
C GLN A 84 -11.71 16.06 9.31
N ASP A 85 -12.49 15.61 10.30
CA ASP A 85 -13.15 16.48 11.28
C ASP A 85 -12.35 16.66 12.58
N PHE A 86 -11.15 16.07 12.68
CA PHE A 86 -10.32 16.10 13.87
C PHE A 86 -9.06 16.96 13.68
N ASN A 87 -8.70 17.73 14.71
CA ASN A 87 -7.40 18.37 14.73
C ASN A 87 -6.33 17.36 15.15
N ILE A 88 -5.53 16.90 14.18
CA ILE A 88 -4.40 15.97 14.39
C ILE A 88 -3.03 16.69 14.47
N SER A 89 -2.99 17.92 14.98
CA SER A 89 -1.76 18.68 15.19
C SER A 89 -1.10 18.42 16.55
N GLY A 90 0.23 18.37 16.59
CA GLY A 90 1.01 18.35 17.82
C GLY A 90 1.27 19.74 18.43
N ARG A 91 2.12 19.74 19.48
CA ARG A 91 2.44 20.93 20.29
C ARG A 91 3.62 21.76 19.76
N LEU A 92 4.42 21.23 18.83
CA LEU A 92 5.59 21.94 18.31
C LEU A 92 5.17 23.16 17.47
N LYS A 93 6.13 24.06 17.21
CA LYS A 93 5.88 25.20 16.30
C LYS A 93 5.90 24.79 14.84
N GLU A 94 6.78 23.84 14.53
CA GLU A 94 7.03 23.34 13.18
C GLU A 94 7.12 21.82 13.25
N ARG A 95 6.80 21.17 12.13
CA ARG A 95 6.98 19.73 11.94
C ARG A 95 8.46 19.44 11.71
N SER A 96 8.97 18.37 12.31
CA SER A 96 10.28 17.80 12.00
C SER A 96 10.13 16.35 11.58
N VAL A 97 10.93 15.92 10.59
CA VAL A 97 10.99 14.52 10.15
C VAL A 97 12.43 14.07 10.16
N ILE A 98 12.73 13.05 10.96
CA ILE A 98 14.03 12.37 11.03
C ILE A 98 13.83 10.98 10.42
N ILE A 99 14.62 10.65 9.40
CA ILE A 99 14.54 9.35 8.74
C ILE A 99 15.78 8.55 9.13
N ILE A 100 15.57 7.34 9.64
CA ILE A 100 16.62 6.39 9.99
C ILE A 100 16.49 5.20 9.04
N TYR A 101 17.51 4.94 8.24
CA TYR A 101 17.50 3.89 7.21
C TYR A 101 18.20 2.61 7.70
N ASN A 102 17.89 1.48 7.06
CA ASN A 102 18.48 0.17 7.35
C ASN A 102 18.31 -0.28 8.82
N VAL A 103 17.15 0.03 9.41
CA VAL A 103 16.83 -0.30 10.80
C VAL A 103 15.50 -1.03 10.90
N GLU A 104 15.41 -1.96 11.85
CA GLU A 104 14.18 -2.64 12.24
C GLU A 104 13.87 -2.38 13.71
N LEU A 105 12.59 -2.44 14.07
CA LEU A 105 12.20 -2.45 15.48
C LEU A 105 12.65 -3.78 16.11
N GLU A 106 13.56 -3.70 17.08
CA GLU A 106 14.07 -4.88 17.81
C GLU A 106 13.16 -5.20 19.00
N SER A 107 12.84 -4.20 19.81
CA SER A 107 11.97 -4.37 20.98
C SER A 107 11.31 -3.07 21.41
N ILE A 108 10.20 -3.21 22.14
CA ILE A 108 9.50 -2.14 22.84
C ILE A 108 9.90 -2.24 24.32
N LEU A 109 10.36 -1.14 24.91
CA LEU A 109 10.86 -1.06 26.27
C LEU A 109 9.90 -0.20 27.12
N SER A 110 9.66 -0.64 28.36
CA SER A 110 9.05 0.21 29.38
C SER A 110 10.10 1.07 30.09
N ASP A 111 9.67 2.14 30.76
CA ASP A 111 10.55 3.12 31.44
C ASP A 111 11.51 2.45 32.44
N ASP A 112 11.07 1.41 33.15
CA ASP A 112 11.88 0.62 34.08
C ASP A 112 12.92 -0.30 33.41
N GLN A 113 12.77 -0.56 32.11
CA GLN A 113 13.70 -1.37 31.31
C GLN A 113 14.77 -0.53 30.60
N VAL A 114 14.63 0.80 30.57
CA VAL A 114 15.62 1.68 29.97
C VAL A 114 16.82 1.78 30.89
N ASP A 115 17.92 1.10 30.52
CA ASP A 115 19.20 1.34 31.16
C ASP A 115 19.61 2.81 30.96
N GLN A 116 19.97 3.50 32.05
CA GLN A 116 20.48 4.87 31.99
C GLN A 116 21.71 5.00 31.09
N SER A 117 22.43 3.91 30.80
CA SER A 117 23.51 3.88 29.82
C SER A 117 23.06 4.26 28.41
N TYR A 118 21.82 3.93 28.01
CA TYR A 118 21.26 4.32 26.72
C TYR A 118 20.99 5.83 26.64
N LEU A 119 20.55 6.44 27.76
CA LEU A 119 20.27 7.88 27.86
C LEU A 119 21.54 8.75 27.77
N LEU A 120 22.71 8.14 28.02
CA LEU A 120 24.02 8.80 27.99
C LEU A 120 24.76 8.61 26.66
N ALA A 121 24.25 7.74 25.78
CA ALA A 121 24.87 7.51 24.48
C ALA A 121 24.55 8.67 23.52
N ASP A 122 25.51 9.03 22.66
CA ASP A 122 25.31 10.00 21.57
C ASP A 122 24.16 9.61 20.60
N ASN A 123 23.69 8.37 20.71
CA ASN A 123 22.62 7.76 19.93
C ASN A 123 21.20 7.99 20.51
N TYR A 124 21.06 8.71 21.63
CA TYR A 124 19.77 9.01 22.24
C TYR A 124 19.13 10.24 21.59
N LEU A 125 18.16 10.01 20.69
CA LEU A 125 17.52 11.08 19.92
C LEU A 125 16.55 11.94 20.74
N SER A 126 15.98 11.41 21.83
CA SER A 126 14.79 11.97 22.46
C SER A 126 15.02 12.32 23.93
N ASN A 127 15.67 13.45 24.23
CA ASN A 127 15.80 13.92 25.62
C ASN A 127 14.44 14.11 26.31
N GLY A 128 14.23 13.51 27.50
CA GLY A 128 13.01 13.68 28.28
C GLY A 128 12.44 12.40 28.88
N GLN A 129 11.31 12.53 29.57
CA GLN A 129 10.47 11.40 29.99
C GLN A 129 9.47 11.10 28.88
N TRP A 130 9.38 9.82 28.50
CA TRP A 130 8.49 9.36 27.45
C TRP A 130 7.62 8.21 27.98
N PRO A 131 6.37 8.08 27.52
CA PRO A 131 5.52 6.96 27.91
C PRO A 131 5.96 5.63 27.27
N LEU A 132 6.74 5.69 26.19
CA LEU A 132 7.19 4.52 25.44
C LEU A 132 8.62 4.72 24.95
N PHE A 133 9.40 3.63 25.00
CA PHE A 133 10.72 3.55 24.39
C PHE A 133 10.76 2.42 23.37
N ILE A 134 11.47 2.65 22.27
CA ILE A 134 11.74 1.62 21.27
C ILE A 134 13.24 1.45 21.09
N LYS A 135 13.67 0.21 20.90
CA LYS A 135 15.04 -0.13 20.51
C LYS A 135 15.05 -0.54 19.05
N LEU A 136 15.91 0.11 18.27
CA LEU A 136 16.16 -0.24 16.87
C LEU A 136 17.32 -1.23 16.75
N SER A 137 17.39 -1.94 15.63
CA SER A 137 18.41 -2.97 15.35
C SER A 137 19.85 -2.45 15.29
N ASP A 138 20.05 -1.13 15.18
CA ASP A 138 21.36 -0.48 15.28
C ASP A 138 21.71 -0.06 16.71
N ASN A 139 20.88 -0.47 17.70
CA ASN A 139 20.94 -0.14 19.12
C ASN A 139 20.59 1.31 19.47
N GLN A 140 20.06 2.12 18.55
CA GLN A 140 19.45 3.39 18.93
C GLN A 140 18.21 3.13 19.80
N VAL A 141 18.05 3.93 20.86
CA VAL A 141 16.86 3.92 21.72
C VAL A 141 16.15 5.25 21.57
N ILE A 142 14.85 5.19 21.31
CA ILE A 142 14.03 6.35 20.96
C ILE A 142 12.83 6.42 21.88
N GLY A 143 12.68 7.54 22.57
CA GLY A 143 11.50 7.84 23.36
C GLY A 143 10.41 8.50 22.50
N CYS A 144 9.17 8.07 22.64
CA CYS A 144 8.04 8.59 21.85
C CYS A 144 6.71 8.52 22.60
N ASP A 145 5.73 9.33 22.15
CA ASP A 145 4.35 9.30 22.66
C ASP A 145 3.48 8.24 21.96
N LEU A 146 3.78 7.93 20.70
CA LEU A 146 3.03 7.03 19.85
C LEU A 146 3.99 6.27 18.94
N LEU A 147 3.92 4.94 18.99
CA LEU A 147 4.56 4.07 18.00
C LEU A 147 3.52 3.59 17.00
N ILE A 148 3.84 3.73 15.71
CA ILE A 148 3.04 3.14 14.64
C ILE A 148 3.91 2.14 13.87
N GLN A 149 3.55 0.85 13.95
CA GLN A 149 4.23 -0.21 13.21
C GLN A 149 3.51 -0.50 11.89
N ALA A 150 4.18 -0.20 10.78
CA ALA A 150 3.63 -0.25 9.42
C ALA A 150 4.36 -1.26 8.52
N THR A 151 4.84 -2.35 9.09
CA THR A 151 5.84 -3.25 8.46
C THR A 151 5.24 -4.39 7.65
N GLY A 152 3.97 -4.26 7.24
CA GLY A 152 3.20 -5.31 6.57
C GLY A 152 2.34 -6.14 7.53
N VAL A 153 1.73 -7.20 7.01
CA VAL A 153 0.82 -8.09 7.74
C VAL A 153 1.30 -9.53 7.66
N LEU A 154 1.08 -10.28 8.73
CA LEU A 154 1.31 -11.73 8.78
C LEU A 154 -0.03 -12.46 8.83
N PRO A 155 -0.17 -13.60 8.12
CA PRO A 155 -1.35 -14.43 8.25
C PRO A 155 -1.55 -14.90 9.68
N ASN A 156 -2.68 -14.52 10.29
CA ASN A 156 -3.05 -14.99 11.62
C ASN A 156 -3.77 -16.35 11.54
N SER A 157 -3.09 -17.38 11.06
CA SER A 157 -3.69 -18.69 10.78
C SER A 157 -3.34 -19.79 11.81
N ASN A 158 -2.28 -19.55 12.59
CA ASN A 158 -1.60 -20.56 13.39
C ASN A 158 -2.54 -21.26 14.38
N PHE A 159 -3.48 -20.53 14.98
CA PHE A 159 -4.41 -21.09 15.95
C PHE A 159 -5.40 -22.09 15.32
N TRP A 160 -5.87 -21.88 14.09
CA TRP A 160 -6.67 -22.91 13.41
C TRP A 160 -5.83 -24.12 13.03
N LYS A 161 -4.57 -23.92 12.63
CA LYS A 161 -3.66 -25.02 12.29
C LYS A 161 -3.35 -25.90 13.50
N GLN A 162 -3.20 -25.32 14.68
CA GLN A 162 -2.98 -26.07 15.93
C GLN A 162 -4.16 -26.98 16.29
N GLU A 163 -5.39 -26.58 15.95
CA GLU A 163 -6.61 -27.33 16.22
C GLU A 163 -7.01 -28.27 15.07
N CYS A 164 -6.42 -28.12 13.88
CA CYS A 164 -6.78 -28.86 12.68
C CYS A 164 -5.55 -29.23 11.83
N ASP A 165 -5.02 -30.43 12.05
CA ASP A 165 -3.86 -30.95 11.32
C ASP A 165 -4.08 -31.06 9.81
N GLN A 166 -5.33 -31.25 9.37
CA GLN A 166 -5.68 -31.34 7.95
C GLN A 166 -5.66 -29.97 7.26
N LEU A 167 -5.60 -28.86 8.00
CA LEU A 167 -5.52 -27.51 7.42
C LEU A 167 -4.11 -27.31 6.82
N HIS A 168 -4.04 -27.02 5.54
CA HIS A 168 -2.79 -26.75 4.85
C HIS A 168 -2.47 -25.26 4.90
N LEU A 169 -1.26 -24.95 5.35
CA LEU A 169 -0.70 -23.60 5.30
C LEU A 169 0.42 -23.55 4.25
N ALA A 170 0.58 -22.41 3.60
CA ALA A 170 1.75 -22.08 2.80
C ALA A 170 2.96 -21.80 3.70
N SER A 171 4.14 -21.64 3.10
CA SER A 171 5.40 -21.40 3.81
C SER A 171 5.44 -20.11 4.63
N ASP A 172 4.64 -19.10 4.24
CA ASP A 172 4.47 -17.84 4.96
C ASP A 172 3.40 -17.90 6.06
N GLY A 173 2.81 -19.08 6.28
CA GLY A 173 1.72 -19.31 7.22
C GLY A 173 0.34 -18.99 6.65
N GLY A 174 0.19 -18.52 5.42
CA GLY A 174 -1.15 -18.28 4.84
C GLY A 174 -1.95 -19.57 4.71
N ILE A 175 -3.27 -19.55 4.96
CA ILE A 175 -4.15 -20.68 4.67
C ILE A 175 -4.16 -20.90 3.16
N LEU A 176 -3.67 -22.05 2.70
CA LEU A 176 -3.60 -22.36 1.29
C LEU A 176 -5.03 -22.54 0.75
N VAL A 177 -5.40 -21.73 -0.24
CA VAL A 177 -6.71 -21.82 -0.90
C VAL A 177 -6.58 -22.07 -2.40
N ASP A 178 -7.52 -22.81 -2.97
CA ASP A 178 -7.61 -23.00 -4.43
C ASP A 178 -8.23 -21.78 -5.15
N ASP A 179 -8.42 -21.90 -6.46
CA ASP A 179 -9.06 -20.88 -7.32
C ASP A 179 -10.57 -20.69 -7.06
N HIS A 180 -11.14 -21.39 -6.08
CA HIS A 180 -12.50 -21.23 -5.57
C HIS A 180 -12.49 -20.79 -4.09
N MET A 181 -11.34 -20.34 -3.56
CA MET A 181 -11.18 -19.93 -2.16
C MET A 181 -11.41 -21.06 -1.14
N ARG A 182 -11.38 -22.33 -1.58
CA ARG A 182 -11.55 -23.50 -0.71
C ARG A 182 -10.24 -23.79 0.00
N THR A 183 -10.33 -24.07 1.28
CA THR A 183 -9.19 -24.58 2.05
C THR A 183 -9.00 -26.09 1.79
N SER A 184 -8.02 -26.71 2.43
CA SER A 184 -7.89 -28.18 2.44
C SER A 184 -8.98 -28.91 3.24
N ILE A 185 -9.85 -28.18 3.95
CA ILE A 185 -10.97 -28.76 4.71
C ILE A 185 -12.26 -28.62 3.90
N GLU A 186 -12.98 -29.73 3.75
CA GLU A 186 -14.25 -29.77 3.03
C GLU A 186 -15.25 -28.78 3.63
N TYR A 187 -15.95 -28.04 2.76
CA TYR A 187 -16.92 -26.99 3.12
C TYR A 187 -16.34 -25.79 3.91
N VAL A 188 -15.02 -25.67 4.01
CA VAL A 188 -14.36 -24.53 4.65
C VAL A 188 -13.65 -23.71 3.58
N TYR A 189 -14.00 -22.43 3.53
CA TYR A 189 -13.40 -21.44 2.64
C TYR A 189 -12.65 -20.39 3.48
N ALA A 190 -11.67 -19.75 2.88
CA ALA A 190 -10.95 -18.64 3.49
C ALA A 190 -10.70 -17.54 2.45
N CYS A 191 -10.68 -16.28 2.88
CA CYS A 191 -10.41 -15.14 2.01
C CYS A 191 -9.62 -14.04 2.72
N GLY A 192 -8.93 -13.21 1.94
CA GLY A 192 -8.19 -12.04 2.41
C GLY A 192 -6.83 -12.36 3.02
N ASP A 193 -6.34 -11.47 3.89
CA ASP A 193 -4.94 -11.43 4.35
C ASP A 193 -4.51 -12.66 5.15
N VAL A 194 -5.43 -13.56 5.50
CA VAL A 194 -5.11 -14.85 6.12
C VAL A 194 -4.70 -15.92 5.09
N CYS A 195 -5.02 -15.75 3.80
CA CYS A 195 -4.90 -16.80 2.79
C CYS A 195 -3.58 -16.77 2.04
N ALA A 196 -3.15 -17.88 1.46
CA ALA A 196 -2.16 -17.92 0.40
C ALA A 196 -2.84 -18.45 -0.86
N ALA A 197 -2.75 -17.70 -1.96
CA ALA A 197 -3.34 -18.09 -3.24
C ALA A 197 -2.59 -19.30 -3.82
N GLY A 198 -3.23 -20.47 -3.80
CA GLY A 198 -2.64 -21.76 -4.18
C GLY A 198 -2.87 -22.18 -5.63
N TRP A 199 -3.52 -21.35 -6.44
CA TRP A 199 -3.69 -21.57 -7.87
C TRP A 199 -2.50 -21.05 -8.69
N ASN A 200 -2.49 -21.31 -10.00
CA ASN A 200 -1.51 -20.73 -10.90
C ASN A 200 -1.83 -19.26 -11.15
N TRP A 201 -1.01 -18.36 -10.63
CA TRP A 201 -1.24 -16.92 -10.79
C TRP A 201 -1.00 -16.48 -12.23
N SER A 202 -1.80 -15.51 -12.67
CA SER A 202 -1.52 -14.78 -13.89
C SER A 202 -0.18 -14.06 -13.80
N LYS A 203 0.49 -13.92 -14.94
CA LYS A 203 1.87 -13.41 -15.02
C LYS A 203 2.04 -12.06 -14.33
N HIS A 204 1.03 -11.20 -14.35
CA HIS A 204 1.09 -9.85 -13.79
C HIS A 204 0.35 -9.69 -12.46
N TRP A 205 -0.22 -10.76 -11.92
CA TRP A 205 -0.82 -10.73 -10.60
C TRP A 205 0.18 -11.06 -9.50
N LEU A 206 -0.03 -10.43 -8.35
CA LEU A 206 0.80 -10.53 -7.15
C LEU A 206 -0.10 -10.49 -5.93
N GLN A 207 0.15 -11.34 -4.94
CA GLN A 207 -0.50 -11.21 -3.64
C GLN A 207 0.31 -10.28 -2.74
N MET A 208 -0.29 -9.18 -2.29
CA MET A 208 0.31 -8.21 -1.36
C MET A 208 -0.46 -8.03 -0.05
N ARG A 209 -1.58 -8.75 0.14
CA ARG A 209 -2.39 -8.70 1.38
C ARG A 209 -2.88 -7.26 1.66
N LEU A 210 -3.51 -6.68 0.64
CA LEU A 210 -4.06 -5.33 0.69
C LEU A 210 -5.56 -5.38 0.94
N TRP A 211 -6.11 -4.30 1.49
CA TRP A 211 -7.55 -4.16 1.71
C TRP A 211 -8.38 -4.44 0.44
N THR A 212 -7.93 -3.97 -0.73
CA THR A 212 -8.59 -4.23 -2.01
C THR A 212 -8.61 -5.71 -2.37
N GLN A 213 -7.50 -6.43 -2.15
CA GLN A 213 -7.43 -7.87 -2.37
C GLN A 213 -8.29 -8.64 -1.37
N ALA A 214 -8.31 -8.22 -0.10
CA ALA A 214 -9.19 -8.81 0.90
C ALA A 214 -10.67 -8.66 0.53
N TYR A 215 -11.07 -7.48 0.04
CA TYR A 215 -12.42 -7.22 -0.46
C TYR A 215 -12.77 -8.08 -1.69
N GLN A 216 -11.87 -8.16 -2.67
CA GLN A 216 -12.03 -8.97 -3.89
C GLN A 216 -12.17 -10.45 -3.55
N MET A 217 -11.25 -10.99 -2.73
CA MET A 217 -11.30 -12.38 -2.27
C MET A 217 -12.56 -12.66 -1.46
N GLY A 218 -13.01 -11.73 -0.60
CA GLY A 218 -14.23 -11.91 0.19
C GLY A 218 -15.48 -12.01 -0.68
N THR A 219 -15.59 -11.13 -1.68
CA THR A 219 -16.70 -11.15 -2.65
C THR A 219 -16.69 -12.44 -3.47
N TYR A 220 -15.52 -12.82 -3.98
CA TYR A 220 -15.36 -14.02 -4.80
C TYR A 220 -15.59 -15.31 -3.99
N CYS A 221 -15.08 -15.39 -2.75
CA CYS A 221 -15.34 -16.49 -1.83
C CYS A 221 -16.84 -16.73 -1.61
N GLY A 222 -17.61 -15.66 -1.41
CA GLY A 222 -19.07 -15.75 -1.30
C GLY A 222 -19.73 -16.31 -2.56
N ARG A 223 -19.23 -15.96 -3.76
CA ARG A 223 -19.70 -16.55 -5.03
C ARG A 223 -19.35 -18.03 -5.12
N SER A 224 -18.12 -18.41 -4.78
CA SER A 224 -17.63 -19.79 -4.83
C SER A 224 -18.34 -20.73 -3.84
N MET A 225 -18.92 -20.20 -2.76
CA MET A 225 -19.78 -20.97 -1.86
C MET A 225 -21.12 -21.38 -2.49
N VAL A 226 -21.64 -20.60 -3.44
CA VAL A 226 -22.97 -20.81 -4.05
C VAL A 226 -22.87 -21.50 -5.41
N LEU A 227 -21.83 -21.17 -6.16
CA LEU A 227 -21.64 -21.60 -7.54
C LEU A 227 -20.50 -22.62 -7.59
N SER A 228 -20.76 -23.79 -8.19
CA SER A 228 -19.79 -24.90 -8.22
C SER A 228 -18.63 -24.70 -9.18
N ASP A 229 -18.85 -23.90 -10.23
CA ASP A 229 -17.90 -23.64 -11.32
C ASP A 229 -17.96 -22.14 -11.66
N VAL A 230 -17.04 -21.37 -11.08
CA VAL A 230 -16.91 -19.93 -11.33
C VAL A 230 -15.48 -19.68 -11.79
N PRO A 231 -15.27 -19.06 -12.97
CA PRO A 231 -13.92 -18.66 -13.36
C PRO A 231 -13.41 -17.57 -12.42
N LEU A 232 -12.10 -17.54 -12.19
CA LEU A 232 -11.46 -16.47 -11.42
C LEU A 232 -11.86 -15.09 -11.97
N ASP A 233 -12.22 -14.19 -11.08
CA ASP A 233 -12.54 -12.81 -11.44
C ASP A 233 -11.31 -12.12 -12.04
N PHE A 234 -11.56 -11.20 -12.98
CA PHE A 234 -10.52 -10.46 -13.71
C PHE A 234 -9.52 -9.71 -12.79
N CYS A 235 -9.91 -9.36 -11.56
CA CYS A 235 -9.00 -8.77 -10.58
C CYS A 235 -7.83 -9.68 -10.16
N PHE A 236 -7.87 -10.97 -10.52
CA PHE A 236 -6.78 -11.92 -10.33
C PHE A 236 -5.84 -12.05 -11.53
N GLU A 237 -6.07 -11.30 -12.62
CA GLU A 237 -5.22 -11.30 -13.82
C GLU A 237 -4.06 -10.32 -13.74
N LEU A 238 -4.32 -9.13 -13.17
CA LEU A 238 -3.37 -8.04 -13.03
C LEU A 238 -3.36 -7.50 -11.60
N PHE A 239 -2.18 -7.31 -11.03
CA PHE A 239 -2.06 -6.53 -9.80
C PHE A 239 -2.34 -5.06 -10.10
N THR A 240 -3.43 -4.53 -9.53
CA THR A 240 -3.78 -3.11 -9.61
C THR A 240 -3.96 -2.55 -8.20
N HIS A 241 -3.17 -1.55 -7.85
CA HIS A 241 -3.33 -0.82 -6.60
C HIS A 241 -3.31 0.68 -6.86
N VAL A 242 -4.42 1.35 -6.52
CA VAL A 242 -4.53 2.80 -6.54
C VAL A 242 -4.53 3.28 -5.10
N THR A 243 -3.65 4.24 -4.81
CA THR A 243 -3.56 4.87 -3.51
C THR A 243 -3.19 6.34 -3.68
N ASN A 244 -3.27 7.10 -2.61
CA ASN A 244 -2.69 8.43 -2.57
C ASN A 244 -1.40 8.36 -1.76
N PHE A 245 -0.37 9.08 -2.17
CA PHE A 245 0.88 9.23 -1.44
C PHE A 245 1.37 10.66 -1.52
N PHE A 246 1.52 11.33 -0.37
CA PHE A 246 1.95 12.74 -0.28
C PHE A 246 1.16 13.69 -1.20
N GLY A 247 -0.16 13.50 -1.29
CA GLY A 247 -1.03 14.31 -2.14
C GLY A 247 -1.08 13.89 -3.61
N PHE A 248 -0.22 12.96 -4.07
CA PHE A 248 -0.28 12.42 -5.42
C PHE A 248 -1.17 11.20 -5.49
N LYS A 249 -1.97 11.10 -6.56
CA LYS A 249 -2.52 9.82 -7.02
C LYS A 249 -1.37 8.91 -7.43
N VAL A 250 -1.34 7.67 -6.94
CA VAL A 250 -0.32 6.68 -7.24
C VAL A 250 -0.99 5.38 -7.66
N ILE A 251 -0.51 4.82 -8.76
CA ILE A 251 -1.06 3.61 -9.36
C ILE A 251 0.10 2.64 -9.61
N PHE A 252 -0.07 1.43 -9.10
CA PHE A 252 0.81 0.29 -9.33
C PHE A 252 0.10 -0.70 -10.22
N LEU A 253 0.75 -1.11 -11.31
CA LEU A 253 0.24 -2.09 -12.25
C LEU A 253 1.24 -3.22 -12.44
N GLY A 254 0.76 -4.45 -12.41
CA GLY A 254 1.54 -5.64 -12.78
C GLY A 254 2.78 -5.85 -11.91
N ARG A 255 3.89 -6.24 -12.55
CA ARG A 255 5.20 -6.38 -11.92
C ARG A 255 5.90 -5.03 -11.82
N PHE A 256 5.33 -4.10 -11.07
CA PHE A 256 5.80 -2.70 -10.96
C PHE A 256 7.25 -2.53 -10.45
N ASN A 257 7.77 -3.53 -9.72
CA ASN A 257 9.17 -3.64 -9.30
C ASN A 257 10.04 -4.56 -10.18
N GLY A 258 9.46 -5.23 -11.17
CA GLY A 258 10.14 -6.24 -11.98
C GLY A 258 10.27 -7.62 -11.32
N ASP A 259 9.61 -7.85 -10.18
CA ASP A 259 9.68 -9.12 -9.45
C ASP A 259 9.09 -10.28 -10.29
N GLY A 260 9.88 -11.33 -10.48
CA GLY A 260 9.51 -12.47 -11.33
C GLY A 260 9.62 -12.19 -12.83
N VAL A 261 10.02 -10.99 -13.25
CA VAL A 261 10.33 -10.69 -14.65
C VAL A 261 11.76 -11.15 -14.95
N GLU A 262 11.88 -12.19 -15.77
CA GLU A 262 13.17 -12.69 -16.23
C GLU A 262 13.96 -11.60 -16.97
N LYS A 263 15.26 -11.52 -16.67
CA LYS A 263 16.19 -10.56 -17.26
C LYS A 263 16.68 -11.04 -18.64
N PRO A 264 17.05 -10.13 -19.57
CA PRO A 264 17.10 -8.68 -19.41
C PRO A 264 15.73 -8.01 -19.59
N TRP A 265 15.54 -6.90 -18.88
CA TRP A 265 14.46 -5.94 -19.06
C TRP A 265 15.02 -4.55 -18.79
N HIS A 266 14.36 -3.51 -19.28
CA HIS A 266 14.77 -2.12 -19.12
C HIS A 266 13.63 -1.24 -18.62
N LEU A 267 13.97 0.00 -18.28
CA LEU A 267 13.04 1.00 -17.76
C LEU A 267 12.74 2.07 -18.81
N LEU A 268 11.47 2.44 -18.93
CA LEU A 268 11.08 3.74 -19.48
C LEU A 268 10.68 4.64 -18.32
N LEU A 269 11.25 5.85 -18.28
CA LEU A 269 11.05 6.80 -17.18
C LEU A 269 10.67 8.17 -17.72
N ARG A 270 9.65 8.77 -17.12
CA ARG A 270 9.32 10.21 -17.26
C ARG A 270 9.14 10.81 -15.89
N ILE A 271 9.96 11.81 -15.58
CA ILE A 271 9.96 12.46 -14.26
C ILE A 271 9.80 13.95 -14.44
N ASN A 272 8.65 14.47 -14.01
CA ASN A 272 8.37 15.89 -13.87
C ASN A 272 8.33 16.21 -12.39
N ALA A 273 9.40 16.82 -11.86
CA ALA A 273 9.52 17.13 -10.44
C ALA A 273 8.25 17.80 -9.89
N ASN A 274 7.77 17.32 -8.74
CA ASN A 274 6.56 17.80 -8.06
C ASN A 274 5.25 17.72 -8.88
N LYS A 275 5.21 16.99 -9.99
CA LYS A 275 4.01 16.88 -10.83
C LYS A 275 3.67 15.43 -11.19
N GLN A 276 4.61 14.73 -11.82
CA GLN A 276 4.39 13.37 -12.32
C GLN A 276 5.66 12.53 -12.22
N TYR A 277 5.48 11.24 -11.95
CA TYR A 277 6.53 10.23 -12.10
C TYR A 277 5.91 9.01 -12.78
N ILE A 278 6.50 8.58 -13.88
CA ILE A 278 6.09 7.38 -14.62
C ILE A 278 7.29 6.48 -14.76
N LYS A 279 7.09 5.22 -14.40
CA LYS A 279 8.04 4.14 -14.58
C LYS A 279 7.35 2.95 -15.22
N LEU A 280 7.92 2.44 -16.30
CA LEU A 280 7.48 1.22 -16.97
C LEU A 280 8.63 0.20 -16.97
N ILE A 281 8.31 -1.06 -16.65
CA ILE A 281 9.20 -2.20 -16.77
C ILE A 281 8.92 -2.87 -18.12
N VAL A 282 9.89 -2.90 -19.03
CA VAL A 282 9.71 -3.44 -20.39
C VAL A 282 10.60 -4.66 -20.60
N LYS A 283 10.00 -5.77 -21.05
CA LYS A 283 10.70 -7.00 -21.43
C LYS A 283 10.22 -7.44 -22.81
N ASP A 284 11.15 -7.72 -23.72
CA ASP A 284 10.86 -8.22 -25.08
C ASP A 284 9.82 -7.35 -25.82
N GLY A 285 9.97 -6.02 -25.72
CA GLY A 285 9.05 -5.05 -26.32
C GLY A 285 7.68 -4.96 -25.64
N ARG A 286 7.47 -5.56 -24.46
CA ARG A 286 6.16 -5.60 -23.77
C ARG A 286 6.26 -5.11 -22.33
N ILE A 287 5.30 -4.29 -21.93
CA ILE A 287 5.23 -3.78 -20.56
C ILE A 287 4.86 -4.93 -19.61
N GLN A 288 5.59 -5.04 -18.50
CA GLN A 288 5.39 -6.05 -17.47
C GLN A 288 4.87 -5.45 -16.17
N GLY A 289 5.04 -4.15 -15.96
CA GLY A 289 4.50 -3.43 -14.82
C GLY A 289 4.80 -1.94 -14.88
N ALA A 290 4.10 -1.18 -14.05
CA ALA A 290 4.20 0.27 -14.04
C ALA A 290 3.99 0.88 -12.65
N ILE A 291 4.62 2.04 -12.44
CA ILE A 291 4.30 2.98 -11.36
C ILE A 291 3.93 4.30 -12.02
N LEU A 292 2.71 4.77 -11.79
CA LEU A 292 2.20 6.04 -12.30
C LEU A 292 1.88 6.95 -11.12
N VAL A 293 2.46 8.14 -11.09
CA VAL A 293 2.30 9.13 -10.01
C VAL A 293 1.83 10.44 -10.61
N GLY A 294 0.82 11.04 -9.98
CA GLY A 294 0.14 12.24 -10.45
C GLY A 294 -0.92 11.94 -11.51
N GLU A 295 -1.42 12.98 -12.16
CA GLU A 295 -2.37 12.85 -13.27
C GLU A 295 -1.62 12.53 -14.56
N THR A 296 -1.43 11.24 -14.87
CA THR A 296 -0.62 10.82 -16.02
C THR A 296 -1.43 10.66 -17.30
N ASN A 297 -2.74 10.42 -17.21
CA ASN A 297 -3.63 10.06 -18.33
C ASN A 297 -3.14 8.84 -19.12
N LEU A 298 -2.43 7.92 -18.45
CA LEU A 298 -1.83 6.72 -19.04
C LEU A 298 -2.35 5.44 -18.38
N GLU A 299 -3.23 5.57 -17.39
CA GLU A 299 -3.68 4.49 -16.51
C GLU A 299 -4.31 3.35 -17.31
N GLU A 300 -5.34 3.66 -18.09
CA GLU A 300 -6.09 2.68 -18.88
C GLU A 300 -5.23 2.11 -20.01
N THR A 301 -4.48 2.97 -20.71
CA THR A 301 -3.59 2.54 -21.80
C THR A 301 -2.54 1.57 -21.29
N ILE A 302 -1.83 1.89 -20.21
CA ILE A 302 -0.76 1.04 -19.67
C ILE A 302 -1.34 -0.25 -19.08
N GLU A 303 -2.49 -0.19 -18.41
CA GLU A 303 -3.21 -1.39 -17.96
C GLU A 303 -3.51 -2.34 -19.13
N ASN A 304 -4.08 -1.81 -20.22
CA ASN A 304 -4.39 -2.59 -21.42
C ASN A 304 -3.14 -3.15 -22.12
N LEU A 305 -2.05 -2.37 -22.21
CA LEU A 305 -0.79 -2.82 -22.79
C LEU A 305 -0.16 -3.97 -21.99
N ILE A 306 -0.28 -3.95 -20.66
CA ILE A 306 0.17 -5.04 -19.79
C ILE A 306 -0.73 -6.26 -19.98
N LEU A 307 -2.06 -6.12 -19.84
CA LEU A 307 -3.00 -7.24 -19.91
C LEU A 307 -2.94 -7.98 -21.24
N ASN A 308 -3.00 -7.23 -22.34
CA ASN A 308 -2.97 -7.82 -23.68
C ASN A 308 -1.54 -8.18 -24.13
N GLN A 309 -0.54 -7.84 -23.30
CA GLN A 309 0.87 -8.00 -23.61
C GLN A 309 1.15 -7.46 -25.01
N ILE A 310 0.80 -6.20 -25.31
CA ILE A 310 0.99 -5.61 -26.65
C ILE A 310 2.47 -5.27 -26.86
N ASP A 311 2.96 -5.49 -28.08
CA ASP A 311 4.33 -5.13 -28.45
C ASP A 311 4.39 -3.63 -28.73
N ILE A 312 5.19 -2.91 -27.94
CA ILE A 312 5.36 -1.46 -28.02
C ILE A 312 6.64 -1.06 -28.76
N SER A 313 7.40 -2.00 -29.31
CA SER A 313 8.72 -1.72 -29.90
C SER A 313 8.70 -0.62 -30.97
N SER A 314 7.60 -0.48 -31.72
CA SER A 314 7.44 0.55 -32.76
C SER A 314 7.06 1.93 -32.22
N VAL A 315 6.58 2.02 -30.99
CA VAL A 315 6.05 3.26 -30.37
C VAL A 315 6.82 3.63 -29.10
N GLU A 316 7.79 2.83 -28.70
CA GLU A 316 8.50 2.93 -27.41
C GLU A 316 9.11 4.32 -27.17
N GLU A 317 9.72 4.91 -28.21
CA GLU A 317 10.35 6.24 -28.12
C GLU A 317 9.35 7.37 -27.84
N GLY A 318 8.11 7.24 -28.35
CA GLY A 318 7.05 8.25 -28.19
C GLY A 318 6.08 7.96 -27.05
N LEU A 319 6.09 6.75 -26.49
CA LEU A 319 5.10 6.26 -25.52
C LEU A 319 4.93 7.15 -24.29
N LEU A 320 6.03 7.76 -23.83
CA LEU A 320 6.02 8.65 -22.67
C LEU A 320 6.13 10.14 -23.05
N ASP A 321 6.14 10.49 -24.33
CA ASP A 321 6.13 11.89 -24.73
C ASP A 321 4.74 12.50 -24.43
N PRO A 322 4.63 13.54 -23.59
CA PRO A 322 3.34 14.17 -23.30
C PRO A 322 2.72 14.91 -24.50
N GLU A 323 3.49 15.19 -25.56
CA GLU A 323 2.99 15.85 -26.78
C GLU A 323 2.40 14.86 -27.79
N ILE A 324 2.53 13.56 -27.53
CA ILE A 324 2.07 12.50 -28.39
C ILE A 324 0.81 11.88 -27.78
N ASP A 325 -0.30 11.90 -28.52
CA ASP A 325 -1.47 11.13 -28.13
C ASP A 325 -1.18 9.65 -28.37
N ILE A 326 -1.24 8.87 -27.31
CA ILE A 326 -0.94 7.44 -27.36
C ILE A 326 -2.09 6.67 -28.02
N ASP A 327 -3.32 7.20 -27.95
CA ASP A 327 -4.51 6.56 -28.52
C ASP A 327 -4.39 6.48 -30.05
N ASP A 328 -3.69 7.45 -30.68
CA ASP A 328 -3.39 7.46 -32.12
C ASP A 328 -2.60 6.22 -32.60
N TYR A 329 -1.94 5.48 -31.71
CA TYR A 329 -1.18 4.28 -32.07
C TYR A 329 -1.96 2.97 -31.96
N PHE A 330 -3.08 2.96 -31.24
CA PHE A 330 -3.82 1.73 -30.91
C PHE A 330 -5.22 1.63 -31.56
N ASP A 331 -5.61 2.63 -32.36
CA ASP A 331 -6.74 2.59 -33.31
C ASP A 331 -6.43 1.83 -34.62
#